data_AF-A0A1Y3AGZ5-F1
#
_entry.id   AF-A0A1Y3AGZ5-F1
#
_cell.length_a   1.000
_cell.length_b   1.000
_cell.length_c   1.000
_cell.angle_alpha   90.00
_cell.angle_beta   90.00
_cell.angle_gamma   90.00
#
_symmetry.space_group_name_H-M   'P 1'
#
loop_
_entity.id
_entity.type
_entity.pdbx_description
1 polymer ?
#
loop_
_entity_poly.entity_id
_entity_poly.type
_entity_poly.pdbx_seq_one_letter_code
_entity_poly.pdbx_strand_id
1 'polypeptide(L)'
;MVDAGTAYLLVTGALLLVALAVGVRALVGIFREGRERSRRRRAGEMERYTEDPVYERDPPDPDGATSSTCPQCGAENDSKFTYCRECAAPLGPNY
;
A
#
# COMPACT_ATOMS: atom_id res chain seq x y z
N MET A 1 36.68 38.94 1.36
CA MET A 1 36.91 37.62 2.00
C MET A 1 35.55 37.00 2.22
N VAL A 2 35.35 35.76 1.76
CA VAL A 2 34.13 35.01 2.10
C VAL A 2 34.32 34.52 3.52
N ASP A 3 33.44 34.93 4.44
CA ASP A 3 33.50 34.47 5.82
C ASP A 3 33.11 32.99 5.92
N ALA A 4 33.61 32.29 6.93
CA ALA A 4 33.33 30.88 7.14
C ALA A 4 31.80 30.61 7.27
N GLY A 5 31.05 31.55 7.88
CA GLY A 5 29.59 31.46 7.95
C GLY A 5 28.93 31.57 6.58
N THR A 6 29.41 32.46 5.72
CA THR A 6 28.92 32.59 4.34
C THR A 6 29.23 31.35 3.51
N ALA A 7 30.44 30.80 3.64
CA ALA A 7 30.82 29.56 2.97
C ALA A 7 29.95 28.38 3.41
N TYR A 8 29.68 28.26 4.73
CA TYR A 8 28.83 27.20 5.27
C TYR A 8 27.40 27.28 4.72
N LEU A 9 26.80 28.47 4.71
CA LEU A 9 25.45 28.68 4.18
C LEU A 9 25.35 28.36 2.69
N LEU A 10 26.37 28.72 1.90
CA LEU A 10 26.41 28.40 0.48
C LEU A 10 26.50 26.88 0.24
N VAL A 11 27.35 26.18 0.99
CA VAL A 11 27.52 24.73 0.87
C VAL A 11 26.25 23.99 1.29
N THR A 12 25.70 24.32 2.47
CA THR A 12 24.46 23.69 2.94
C THR A 12 23.28 24.02 2.04
N GLY A 13 23.16 25.26 1.57
CA GLY A 13 22.14 25.66 0.61
C GLY A 13 22.24 24.86 -0.70
N ALA A 14 23.45 24.72 -1.25
CA ALA A 14 23.67 23.91 -2.45
C ALA A 14 23.29 22.45 -2.24
N LEU A 15 23.66 21.84 -1.09
CA LEU A 15 23.30 20.46 -0.76
C LEU A 15 21.78 20.26 -0.65
N LEU A 16 21.07 21.20 -0.02
CA LEU A 16 19.61 21.14 0.09
C LEU A 16 18.93 21.25 -1.27
N LEU A 17 19.42 22.14 -2.15
CA LEU A 17 18.89 22.27 -3.51
C LEU A 17 19.13 21.00 -4.33
N VAL A 18 20.30 20.37 -4.19
CA VAL A 18 20.59 19.08 -4.83
C VAL A 18 19.65 18.00 -4.32
N ALA A 19 19.47 17.88 -3.00
CA ALA A 19 18.54 16.92 -2.41
C ALA A 19 17.10 17.13 -2.89
N LEU A 20 16.65 18.39 -2.95
CA LEU A 20 15.33 18.75 -3.45
C LEU A 20 15.18 18.40 -4.94
N ALA A 21 16.18 18.68 -5.76
CA ALA A 21 16.18 18.34 -7.18
C ALA A 21 16.07 16.82 -7.42
N VAL A 22 16.78 16.02 -6.62
CA VAL A 22 16.69 14.55 -6.66
C VAL A 22 15.28 14.08 -6.28
N GLY A 23 14.72 14.63 -5.19
CA GLY A 23 13.36 14.32 -4.76
C GLY A 23 12.30 14.67 -5.83
N VAL A 24 12.40 15.87 -6.42
CA VAL A 24 11.52 16.30 -7.51
C VAL A 24 11.65 15.38 -8.73
N ARG A 25 12.87 14.98 -9.11
CA ARG A 25 13.08 14.06 -10.23
C ARG A 25 12.41 12.71 -10.00
N ALA A 26 12.51 12.14 -8.80
CA ALA A 26 11.84 10.90 -8.44
C ALA A 26 10.31 11.04 -8.49
N LEU A 27 9.75 12.12 -7.92
CA LEU A 27 8.32 12.41 -7.95
C LEU A 27 7.79 12.60 -9.38
N VAL A 28 8.54 13.29 -10.25
CA VAL A 28 8.18 13.45 -11.67
C VAL A 28 8.17 12.11 -12.40
N GLY A 29 9.11 11.21 -12.10
CA GLY A 29 9.13 9.85 -12.63
C GLY A 29 7.85 9.08 -12.27
N ILE A 30 7.54 9.04 -10.97
CA ILE A 30 6.33 8.39 -10.44
C ILE A 30 5.06 9.01 -11.05
N PHE A 31 5.00 10.34 -11.12
CA PHE A 31 3.82 11.05 -11.62
C PHE A 31 3.62 10.86 -13.13
N ARG A 32 4.68 10.85 -13.94
CA ARG A 32 4.56 10.57 -15.38
C ARG A 32 3.99 9.17 -15.61
N GLU A 33 4.52 8.19 -14.89
CA GLU A 33 4.07 6.81 -14.98
C GLU A 33 2.65 6.60 -14.43
N GLY A 34 2.29 7.30 -13.35
CA GLY A 34 0.93 7.34 -12.81
C GLY A 34 -0.06 8.05 -13.73
N ARG A 35 0.36 9.14 -14.39
CA ARG A 35 -0.49 9.90 -15.32
C ARG A 35 -0.77 9.11 -16.59
N GLU A 36 0.16 8.28 -17.05
CA GLU A 36 -0.07 7.40 -18.19
C GLU A 36 -1.10 6.31 -17.88
N ARG A 37 -1.03 5.68 -16.69
CA ARG A 37 -2.10 4.79 -16.18
C ARG A 37 -3.44 5.51 -16.00
N SER A 38 -3.43 6.73 -15.47
CA SER A 38 -4.64 7.54 -15.29
C SER A 38 -5.27 7.96 -16.62
N ARG A 39 -4.46 8.24 -17.64
CA ARG A 39 -4.96 8.58 -18.98
C ARG A 39 -5.56 7.35 -19.67
N ARG A 40 -4.95 6.17 -19.52
CA ARG A 40 -5.53 4.89 -19.98
C ARG A 40 -6.90 4.63 -19.33
N ARG A 41 -7.04 4.84 -18.01
CA ARG A 41 -8.35 4.75 -17.31
C ARG A 41 -9.40 5.78 -17.74
N ARG A 42 -8.98 6.93 -18.30
CA ARG A 42 -9.91 7.94 -18.82
C ARG A 42 -10.21 7.77 -20.31
N ALA A 43 -9.34 7.10 -21.07
CA ALA A 43 -9.44 6.95 -22.52
C ALA A 43 -10.03 5.60 -22.95
N GLY A 44 -10.01 4.60 -22.08
CA GLY A 44 -10.72 3.33 -22.27
C GLY A 44 -11.37 2.91 -20.95
N GLU A 45 -12.58 2.39 -21.05
CA GLU A 45 -13.22 1.60 -20.02
C GLU A 45 -13.37 2.24 -18.62
N MET A 46 -14.54 2.86 -18.38
CA MET A 46 -15.38 2.20 -17.38
C MET A 46 -15.56 0.76 -17.87
N GLU A 47 -14.70 -0.16 -17.42
CA GLU A 47 -14.98 -1.60 -17.52
C GLU A 47 -16.12 -1.84 -16.54
N ARG A 48 -17.28 -1.38 -17.00
CA ARG A 48 -18.59 -1.75 -16.54
C ARG A 48 -18.57 -3.26 -16.66
N TYR A 49 -18.67 -3.93 -15.52
CA TYR A 49 -18.91 -5.36 -15.48
C TYR A 49 -17.64 -6.19 -15.78
N THR A 50 -16.76 -6.36 -14.78
CA THR A 50 -16.35 -7.74 -14.52
C THR A 50 -17.67 -8.47 -14.30
N GLU A 51 -18.08 -9.25 -15.30
CA GLU A 51 -19.24 -10.13 -15.20
C GLU A 51 -19.07 -10.93 -13.93
N ASP A 52 -19.90 -10.63 -12.93
CA ASP A 52 -19.92 -11.35 -11.67
C ASP A 52 -20.38 -12.76 -12.03
N PRO A 53 -19.50 -13.79 -12.00
CA PRO A 53 -19.96 -15.13 -12.26
C PRO A 53 -21.05 -15.42 -11.23
N VAL A 54 -22.26 -15.74 -11.69
CA VAL A 54 -23.36 -16.15 -10.83
C VAL A 54 -22.93 -17.45 -10.16
N TYR A 55 -22.34 -17.33 -8.97
CA TYR A 55 -22.16 -18.46 -8.09
C TYR A 55 -23.55 -18.80 -7.55
N GLU A 56 -24.05 -19.98 -7.87
CA GLU A 56 -25.06 -20.62 -7.04
C GLU A 56 -24.43 -20.80 -5.65
N ARG A 57 -24.72 -19.83 -4.79
CA ARG A 57 -24.34 -19.87 -3.39
C ARG A 57 -25.25 -20.89 -2.72
N ASP A 58 -24.71 -22.08 -2.47
CA ASP A 58 -25.25 -22.94 -1.42
C ASP A 58 -25.38 -22.08 -0.14
N PRO A 59 -26.51 -22.13 0.59
CA PRO A 59 -26.69 -21.36 1.80
C PRO A 59 -25.50 -21.59 2.74
N PRO A 60 -24.87 -20.55 3.30
CA PRO A 60 -23.82 -20.76 4.28
C PRO A 60 -24.41 -21.55 5.45
N ASP A 61 -23.78 -22.70 5.72
CA ASP A 61 -24.05 -23.51 6.90
C ASP A 61 -23.94 -22.58 8.13
N PRO A 62 -25.01 -22.41 8.94
CA PRO A 62 -25.04 -21.43 10.02
C PRO A 62 -24.07 -21.76 11.18
N ASP A 63 -23.37 -22.88 11.12
CA ASP A 63 -22.72 -23.50 12.27
C ASP A 63 -21.18 -23.51 12.09
N GLY A 64 -20.53 -22.34 12.02
CA GLY A 64 -19.07 -22.30 11.86
C GLY A 64 -18.34 -21.00 12.20
N ALA A 65 -19.01 -20.00 12.76
CA ALA A 65 -18.37 -18.74 13.14
C ALA A 65 -17.70 -18.85 14.53
N THR A 66 -16.70 -19.73 14.67
CA THR A 66 -15.82 -19.71 15.85
C THR A 66 -14.69 -18.72 15.62
N SER A 67 -14.62 -17.66 16.42
CA SER A 67 -13.44 -16.79 16.43
C SER A 67 -12.21 -17.61 16.85
N SER A 68 -11.06 -17.30 16.25
CA SER A 68 -9.77 -17.91 16.58
C SER A 68 -8.86 -16.87 17.22
N THR A 69 -8.17 -17.25 18.29
CA THR A 69 -7.18 -16.40 18.93
C THR A 69 -5.82 -16.62 18.27
N CYS A 70 -5.15 -15.55 17.88
CA CYS A 70 -3.84 -15.62 17.27
C CYS A 70 -2.80 -16.12 18.28
N PRO A 71 -2.05 -17.19 17.99
CA PRO A 71 -1.03 -17.72 18.91
C PRO A 71 0.20 -16.81 19.04
N GLN A 72 0.42 -15.89 18.09
CA GLN A 72 1.58 -15.00 18.10
C GLN A 72 1.36 -13.72 18.92
N CYS A 73 0.18 -13.12 18.86
CA CYS A 73 -0.09 -11.83 19.53
C CYS A 73 -1.32 -11.84 20.44
N GLY A 74 -2.06 -12.95 20.53
CA GLY A 74 -3.25 -13.08 21.37
C GLY A 74 -4.49 -12.36 20.85
N ALA A 75 -4.44 -11.74 19.66
CA ALA A 75 -5.59 -11.04 19.10
C ALA A 75 -6.70 -12.00 18.67
N GLU A 76 -7.96 -11.62 18.89
CA GLU A 76 -9.13 -12.35 18.37
C GLU A 76 -9.35 -12.05 16.89
N ASN A 77 -9.48 -13.12 16.11
CA ASN A 77 -9.70 -13.07 14.67
C ASN A 77 -10.96 -13.84 14.32
N ASP A 78 -11.70 -13.31 13.36
CA ASP A 78 -12.86 -13.99 12.78
C ASP A 78 -12.36 -15.16 11.91
N SER A 79 -13.06 -16.31 11.93
CA SER A 79 -12.66 -17.53 11.19
C SER A 79 -12.54 -17.31 9.68
N LYS A 80 -13.11 -16.24 9.13
CA LYS A 80 -12.92 -15.87 7.72
C LYS A 80 -11.51 -15.42 7.36
N PHE A 81 -10.66 -15.11 8.34
CA PHE A 81 -9.29 -14.67 8.08
C PHE A 81 -8.30 -15.81 8.24
N THR A 82 -7.51 -16.07 7.20
CA THR A 82 -6.37 -17.01 7.21
C THR A 82 -5.10 -16.37 7.79
N TYR A 83 -5.19 -15.17 8.35
CA TYR A 83 -4.08 -14.43 8.96
C TYR A 83 -4.58 -13.51 10.07
N CYS A 84 -3.71 -13.16 11.01
CA CYS A 84 -4.02 -12.26 12.10
C CYS A 84 -4.12 -10.82 11.61
N ARG A 85 -5.20 -10.13 11.92
CA ARG A 85 -5.41 -8.74 11.52
C ARG A 85 -4.52 -7.73 12.24
N GLU A 86 -3.94 -8.11 13.37
CA GLU A 86 -3.06 -7.24 14.17
C GLU A 86 -1.57 -7.41 13.81
N CYS A 87 -1.10 -8.66 13.69
CA CYS A 87 0.32 -8.95 13.49
C CYS A 87 0.66 -9.63 12.16
N ALA A 88 -0.34 -9.89 11.30
CA ALA A 88 -0.19 -10.57 10.02
C ALA A 88 0.37 -12.01 10.08
N ALA A 89 0.51 -12.60 11.27
CA ALA A 89 0.88 -14.01 11.41
C ALA A 89 -0.18 -14.92 10.76
N PRO A 90 0.21 -16.04 10.13
CA PRO A 90 -0.74 -16.95 9.50
C PRO A 90 -1.72 -17.55 10.52
N LEU A 91 -2.95 -17.84 10.07
CA LEU A 91 -4.02 -18.54 10.77
C LEU A 91 -4.59 -19.75 9.94
N GLY A 92 -3.80 -20.81 9.63
CA GLY A 92 -4.22 -22.22 9.41
C GLY A 92 -3.36 -23.32 10.11
N PRO A 93 -3.69 -24.62 10.02
CA PRO A 93 -3.29 -25.74 10.92
C PRO A 93 -1.79 -26.11 11.07
N ASN A 94 -0.85 -25.24 10.66
CA ASN A 94 0.61 -25.48 10.72
C ASN A 94 1.36 -24.49 11.64
N TYR A 95 0.72 -23.99 12.69
CA TYR A 95 1.37 -23.27 13.80
C TYR A 95 0.90 -23.79 15.16
#